data_AF-A0A2N1QCK1-F1
#
_entry.id   AF-A0A2N1QCK1-F1
#
_cell.length_a   1.000
_cell.length_b   1.000
_cell.length_c   1.000
_cell.angle_alpha   90.00
_cell.angle_beta   90.00
_cell.angle_gamma   90.00
#
_symmetry.space_group_name_H-M   'P 1'
#
loop_
_entity.id
_entity.type
_entity.pdbx_description
1 polymer ?
#
loop_
_entity_poly.entity_id
_entity_poly.type
_entity_poly.pdbx_seq_one_letter_code
_entity_poly.pdbx_strand_id
1 'polypeptide(L)'
;MKLNPKVYKQLTGEPFETQDANGKTIEFHYMNDTPFLFQFASRGRFAIWTSDGYNYKVLIESKYYEALKDFYQPEVNLIWLTFLEKVGTLSKKINMWFIIPTFILYIIVAGVATMVFPEQTLPILLGMIVLVVISNMVQGRLVNKKVREENKVAQDKIREFLGNERFDGLVKSQEDHYQEYFKFNEEPVTEQEEVTIVENSDENNSEDKNGTESN
;
A
#
# COMPACT_ATOMS: atom_id res chain seq x y z
N MET A 1 7.79 8.19 -1.26
CA MET A 1 6.75 7.57 -2.12
C MET A 1 5.41 8.07 -1.61
N LYS A 2 4.42 8.32 -2.47
CA LYS A 2 3.06 8.62 -1.99
C LYS A 2 2.42 7.33 -1.48
N LEU A 3 1.72 7.40 -0.35
CA LEU A 3 1.00 6.26 0.22
C LEU A 3 -0.42 6.71 0.54
N ASN A 4 -1.43 6.07 -0.05
CA ASN A 4 -2.83 6.45 0.13
C ASN A 4 -3.08 7.98 0.04
N PRO A 5 -2.64 8.65 -1.05
CA PRO A 5 -2.62 10.12 -1.12
C PRO A 5 -4.01 10.77 -1.01
N LYS A 6 -5.08 10.04 -1.36
CA LYS A 6 -6.46 10.50 -1.17
C LYS A 6 -6.81 10.62 0.32
N VAL A 7 -6.47 9.59 1.11
CA VAL A 7 -6.69 9.59 2.57
C VAL A 7 -5.88 10.70 3.20
N TYR A 8 -4.59 10.81 2.87
CA TYR A 8 -3.71 11.85 3.39
C TYR A 8 -4.27 13.27 3.24
N LYS A 9 -4.83 13.58 2.05
CA LYS A 9 -5.43 14.89 1.76
C LYS A 9 -6.73 15.15 2.51
N GLN A 10 -7.48 14.12 2.85
CA GLN A 10 -8.76 14.23 3.56
C GLN A 10 -8.56 14.38 5.08
N LEU A 11 -7.41 13.96 5.62
CA LEU A 11 -7.03 14.17 7.01
C LEU A 11 -6.60 15.62 7.24
N THR A 12 -7.58 16.51 7.46
CA THR A 12 -7.38 17.94 7.68
C THR A 12 -7.66 18.39 9.12
N GLY A 13 -8.13 17.48 9.98
CA GLY A 13 -8.32 17.75 11.40
C GLY A 13 -7.00 17.96 12.15
N GLU A 14 -7.10 18.41 13.40
CA GLU A 14 -5.95 18.52 14.30
C GLU A 14 -5.44 17.13 14.69
N PRO A 15 -4.13 16.84 14.55
CA PRO A 15 -3.58 15.57 15.01
C PRO A 15 -3.57 15.51 16.54
N PHE A 16 -3.86 14.35 17.11
CA PHE A 16 -3.79 14.17 18.56
C PHE A 16 -2.36 13.99 19.06
N GLU A 17 -1.45 13.58 18.18
CA GLU A 17 -0.02 13.46 18.45
C GLU A 17 0.77 13.79 17.18
N THR A 18 1.92 14.42 17.34
CA THR A 18 2.86 14.69 16.26
C THR A 18 4.26 14.30 16.70
N GLN A 19 4.96 13.58 15.83
CA GLN A 19 6.33 13.12 16.06
C GLN A 19 7.24 13.62 14.93
N ASP A 20 8.49 13.92 15.25
CA ASP A 20 9.55 14.12 14.26
C ASP A 20 10.40 12.85 14.17
N ALA A 21 10.57 12.34 12.95
CA ALA A 21 11.44 11.20 12.66
C ALA A 21 12.28 11.51 11.42
N ASN A 22 13.59 11.70 11.60
CA ASN A 22 14.53 12.03 10.52
C ASN A 22 14.13 13.29 9.71
N GLY A 23 13.65 14.35 10.37
CA GLY A 23 13.25 15.60 9.70
C GLY A 23 11.98 15.48 8.85
N LYS A 24 11.19 14.43 9.11
CA LYS A 24 9.85 14.21 8.58
C LYS A 24 8.86 14.22 9.73
N THR A 25 7.69 14.78 9.46
CA THR A 25 6.60 14.85 10.44
C THR A 25 5.70 13.64 10.29
N ILE A 26 5.39 12.99 11.41
CA ILE A 26 4.41 11.93 11.54
C ILE A 26 3.26 12.45 12.40
N GLU A 27 2.10 12.66 11.79
CA GLU A 27 0.90 13.10 12.49
C GLU A 27 -0.03 11.92 12.76
N PHE A 28 -0.55 11.81 13.96
CA PHE A 28 -1.50 10.79 14.36
C PHE A 28 -2.92 11.36 14.42
N HIS A 29 -3.84 10.68 13.74
CA HIS A 29 -5.24 11.06 13.61
C HIS A 29 -6.12 9.88 14.02
N TYR A 30 -7.17 10.13 14.81
CA TYR A 30 -8.10 9.07 15.18
C TYR A 30 -8.99 8.70 13.99
N MET A 31 -9.14 7.40 13.76
CA MET A 31 -9.98 6.87 12.70
C MET A 31 -11.47 6.96 13.05
N ASN A 32 -11.80 6.97 14.35
CA ASN A 32 -13.14 6.84 14.91
C ASN A 32 -14.13 7.86 14.34
N ASP A 33 -13.69 9.08 14.08
CA ASP A 33 -14.54 10.19 13.61
C ASP A 33 -14.51 10.38 12.09
N THR A 34 -13.97 9.39 11.36
CA THR A 34 -13.80 9.45 9.91
C THR A 34 -14.58 8.34 9.21
N PRO A 35 -15.03 8.55 7.95
CA PRO A 35 -15.68 7.48 7.17
C PRO A 35 -14.75 6.29 6.90
N PHE A 36 -13.46 6.43 7.16
CA PHE A 36 -12.44 5.41 6.98
C PHE A 36 -12.52 4.29 8.01
N LEU A 37 -13.13 4.52 9.19
CA LEU A 37 -13.24 3.47 10.22
C LEU A 37 -13.92 2.23 9.65
N PHE A 38 -15.13 2.38 9.12
CA PHE A 38 -15.86 1.25 8.54
C PHE A 38 -15.11 0.66 7.34
N GLN A 39 -14.53 1.50 6.48
CA GLN A 39 -13.80 1.04 5.28
C GLN A 39 -12.61 0.12 5.61
N PHE A 40 -11.92 0.38 6.72
CA PHE A 40 -10.67 -0.29 7.03
C PHE A 40 -10.77 -1.27 8.20
N ALA A 41 -11.46 -0.90 9.27
CA ALA A 41 -11.64 -1.75 10.43
C ALA A 41 -12.46 -3.02 10.09
N SER A 42 -13.44 -2.93 9.17
CA SER A 42 -14.16 -4.12 8.64
C SER A 42 -13.23 -5.15 7.98
N ARG A 43 -12.04 -4.74 7.54
CA ARG A 43 -11.00 -5.60 6.94
C ARG A 43 -9.88 -5.93 7.94
N GLY A 44 -10.09 -5.67 9.22
CA GLY A 44 -9.11 -5.87 10.29
C GLY A 44 -7.95 -4.87 10.27
N ARG A 45 -8.08 -3.74 9.58
CA ARG A 45 -7.03 -2.71 9.49
C ARG A 45 -7.35 -1.55 10.42
N PHE A 46 -6.82 -1.61 11.63
CA PHE A 46 -7.06 -0.61 12.68
C PHE A 46 -6.05 0.54 12.69
N ALA A 47 -4.96 0.43 11.92
CA ALA A 47 -3.97 1.50 11.74
C ALA A 47 -3.50 1.55 10.28
N ILE A 48 -3.40 2.76 9.74
CA ILE A 48 -3.04 2.99 8.33
C ILE A 48 -2.07 4.14 8.22
N TRP A 49 -0.95 3.86 7.58
CA TRP A 49 0.01 4.87 7.16
C TRP A 49 -0.42 5.49 5.83
N THR A 50 -0.24 6.80 5.73
CA THR A 50 -0.48 7.59 4.52
C THR A 50 0.65 8.61 4.37
N SER A 51 0.95 9.04 3.14
CA SER A 51 2.02 9.99 2.85
C SER A 51 1.78 10.76 1.55
N ASP A 52 2.13 12.05 1.55
CA ASP A 52 2.19 12.89 0.35
C ASP A 52 3.49 12.73 -0.46
N GLY A 53 4.42 11.90 0.02
CA GLY A 53 5.74 11.70 -0.56
C GLY A 53 6.87 12.26 0.30
N TYR A 54 6.58 13.10 1.30
CA TYR A 54 7.55 13.65 2.23
C TYR A 54 7.15 13.40 3.69
N ASN A 55 5.96 13.86 4.08
CA ASN A 55 5.43 13.70 5.44
C ASN A 55 4.45 12.52 5.52
N TYR A 56 4.14 12.11 6.74
CA TYR A 56 3.33 10.93 7.01
C TYR A 56 2.17 11.26 7.96
N LYS A 57 1.03 10.63 7.71
CA LYS A 57 -0.10 10.63 8.64
C LYS A 57 -0.50 9.20 8.95
N VAL A 58 -0.67 8.90 10.22
CA VAL A 58 -1.15 7.62 10.72
C VAL A 58 -2.60 7.80 11.16
N LEU A 59 -3.50 7.11 10.47
CA LEU A 59 -4.90 7.03 10.82
C LEU A 59 -5.12 5.77 11.65
N ILE A 60 -5.51 5.91 12.92
CA ILE A 60 -5.55 4.80 13.87
C ILE A 60 -6.81 4.81 14.74
N GLU A 61 -7.40 3.65 14.97
CA GLU A 61 -8.51 3.51 15.90
C GLU A 61 -8.04 3.74 17.34
N SER A 62 -8.80 4.50 18.12
CA SER A 62 -8.38 4.98 19.44
C SER A 62 -8.11 3.86 20.44
N LYS A 63 -8.99 2.85 20.55
CA LYS A 63 -8.75 1.72 21.46
C LYS A 63 -7.54 0.89 21.04
N TYR A 64 -7.34 0.74 19.74
CA TYR A 64 -6.19 0.05 19.16
C TYR A 64 -4.88 0.78 19.47
N TYR A 65 -4.86 2.12 19.34
CA TYR A 65 -3.70 2.93 19.71
C TYR A 65 -3.38 2.78 21.21
N GLU A 66 -4.37 2.87 22.09
CA GLU A 66 -4.15 2.72 23.54
C GLU A 66 -3.61 1.33 23.91
N ALA A 67 -4.13 0.27 23.29
CA ALA A 67 -3.66 -1.10 23.53
C ALA A 67 -2.24 -1.36 23.01
N LEU A 68 -1.81 -0.64 21.97
CA LEU A 68 -0.56 -0.88 21.25
C LEU A 68 0.37 0.32 21.23
N LYS A 69 0.25 1.22 22.21
CA LYS A 69 0.98 2.49 22.26
C LYS A 69 2.49 2.33 22.05
N ASP A 70 3.06 1.26 22.56
CA ASP A 70 4.49 0.96 22.43
C ASP A 70 4.92 0.65 20.99
N PHE A 71 4.03 0.16 20.12
CA PHE A 71 4.30 0.04 18.68
C PHE A 71 4.32 1.37 17.94
N TYR A 72 3.96 2.47 18.60
CA TYR A 72 3.94 3.82 18.04
C TYR A 72 4.88 4.79 18.77
N GLN A 73 5.84 4.25 19.54
CA GLN A 73 6.93 5.07 20.07
C GLN A 73 7.81 5.62 18.93
N PRO A 74 8.42 6.81 19.10
CA PRO A 74 9.21 7.47 18.06
C PRO A 74 10.27 6.56 17.41
N GLU A 75 10.97 5.76 18.20
CA GLU A 75 12.01 4.84 17.73
C GLU A 75 11.43 3.69 16.89
N VAL A 76 10.26 3.18 17.27
CA VAL A 76 9.54 2.14 16.52
C VAL A 76 9.01 2.72 15.20
N ASN A 77 8.45 3.93 15.24
CA ASN A 77 7.98 4.62 14.05
C ASN A 77 9.10 4.94 13.07
N LEU A 78 10.31 5.24 13.55
CA LEU A 78 11.48 5.40 12.70
C LEU A 78 11.83 4.11 11.95
N ILE A 79 11.68 2.95 12.59
CA ILE A 79 11.86 1.64 11.94
C ILE A 79 10.79 1.43 10.86
N TRP A 80 9.52 1.71 11.18
CA TRP A 80 8.43 1.61 10.21
C TRP A 80 8.59 2.56 9.02
N LEU A 81 9.00 3.80 9.27
CA LEU A 81 9.29 4.80 8.23
C LEU A 81 10.38 4.29 7.28
N THR A 82 11.48 3.77 7.84
CA THR A 82 12.59 3.19 7.07
C THR A 82 12.11 2.02 6.20
N PHE A 83 11.25 1.16 6.76
CA PHE A 83 10.62 0.07 6.02
C PHE A 83 9.76 0.57 4.87
N LEU A 84 8.86 1.53 5.11
CA LEU A 84 7.95 2.08 4.09
C LEU A 84 8.72 2.72 2.94
N GLU A 85 9.79 3.45 3.23
CA GLU A 85 10.65 4.06 2.21
C GLU A 85 11.41 3.03 1.39
N LYS A 86 11.95 2.02 2.06
CA LYS A 86 12.69 0.95 1.39
C LYS A 86 11.77 0.12 0.50
N VAL A 87 10.57 -0.22 0.96
CA VAL A 87 9.55 -0.89 0.14
C VAL A 87 9.13 -0.01 -1.03
N GLY A 88 8.90 1.29 -0.81
CA GLY A 88 8.49 2.18 -1.89
C GLY A 88 9.56 2.35 -2.97
N THR A 89 10.83 2.50 -2.59
CA THR A 89 11.95 2.58 -3.53
C THR A 89 12.17 1.27 -4.27
N LEU A 90 12.07 0.14 -3.57
CA LEU A 90 12.18 -1.19 -4.15
C LEU A 90 11.05 -1.47 -5.14
N SER A 91 9.80 -1.23 -4.77
CA SER A 91 8.63 -1.43 -5.63
C SER A 91 8.76 -0.59 -6.91
N LYS A 92 9.10 0.70 -6.78
CA LYS A 92 9.37 1.57 -7.93
C LYS A 92 10.50 1.03 -8.81
N LYS A 93 11.61 0.56 -8.23
CA LYS A 93 12.76 0.03 -8.97
C LYS A 93 12.40 -1.25 -9.73
N ILE A 94 11.70 -2.18 -9.08
CA ILE A 94 11.25 -3.42 -9.70
C ILE A 94 10.27 -3.09 -10.84
N ASN A 95 9.24 -2.30 -10.58
CA ASN A 95 8.27 -1.90 -11.61
C ASN A 95 8.97 -1.26 -12.82
N MET A 96 9.90 -0.34 -12.60
CA MET A 96 10.64 0.31 -13.69
C MET A 96 11.48 -0.69 -14.50
N TRP A 97 12.12 -1.65 -13.84
CA TRP A 97 12.94 -2.68 -14.48
C TRP A 97 12.12 -3.68 -15.31
N PHE A 98 10.83 -3.88 -15.00
CA PHE A 98 9.93 -4.70 -15.81
C PHE A 98 9.22 -3.90 -16.91
N ILE A 99 8.71 -2.71 -16.61
CA ILE A 99 7.91 -1.90 -17.55
C ILE A 99 8.77 -1.44 -18.74
N ILE A 100 9.96 -0.89 -18.50
CA ILE A 100 10.78 -0.32 -19.58
C ILE A 100 11.14 -1.39 -20.63
N PRO A 101 11.73 -2.55 -20.26
CA PRO A 101 12.06 -3.57 -21.26
C PRO A 101 10.82 -4.15 -21.94
N THR A 102 9.72 -4.32 -21.22
CA THR A 102 8.46 -4.83 -21.79
C THR A 102 7.90 -3.86 -22.83
N PHE A 103 7.95 -2.55 -22.55
CA PHE A 103 7.51 -1.52 -23.47
C PHE A 103 8.36 -1.47 -24.74
N ILE A 104 9.69 -1.56 -24.60
CA ILE A 104 10.62 -1.63 -25.74
C ILE A 104 10.34 -2.89 -26.58
N LEU A 105 10.16 -4.04 -25.93
CA LEU A 105 9.80 -5.29 -26.60
C LEU A 105 8.50 -5.14 -27.39
N TYR A 106 7.50 -4.49 -26.80
CA TYR A 106 6.21 -4.25 -27.45
C TYR A 106 6.35 -3.41 -28.72
N ILE A 107 7.12 -2.32 -28.68
CA ILE A 107 7.40 -1.48 -29.87
C ILE A 107 8.09 -2.30 -30.97
N ILE A 108 9.10 -3.10 -30.60
CA ILE A 108 9.85 -3.91 -31.57
C ILE A 108 8.93 -4.95 -32.21
N VAL A 109 8.17 -5.70 -31.40
CA VAL A 109 7.26 -6.75 -31.89
C VAL A 109 6.17 -6.16 -32.77
N ALA A 110 5.57 -5.03 -32.39
CA ALA A 110 4.56 -4.35 -33.19
C ALA A 110 5.13 -3.84 -34.55
N GLY A 111 6.33 -3.27 -34.54
CA GLY A 111 7.00 -2.82 -35.77
C GLY A 111 7.32 -3.98 -36.72
N VAL A 112 7.84 -5.09 -36.20
CA VAL A 112 8.13 -6.29 -37.01
C VAL A 112 6.84 -6.94 -37.52
N ALA A 113 5.82 -7.04 -36.68
CA ALA A 113 4.54 -7.65 -37.05
C ALA A 113 3.88 -6.90 -38.20
N THR A 114 3.85 -5.56 -38.16
CA THR A 114 3.23 -4.76 -39.22
C THR A 114 4.02 -4.79 -40.53
N MET A 115 5.36 -4.86 -40.49
CA MET A 115 6.20 -4.87 -41.69
C MET A 115 6.30 -6.25 -42.35
N VAL A 116 6.37 -7.32 -41.55
CA VAL A 116 6.69 -8.68 -42.03
C VAL A 116 5.47 -9.61 -42.01
N PHE A 117 4.56 -9.44 -41.05
CA PHE A 117 3.43 -10.35 -40.82
C PHE A 117 2.09 -9.59 -40.68
N PRO A 118 1.71 -8.73 -41.65
CA PRO A 118 0.59 -7.81 -41.50
C PRO A 118 -0.73 -8.54 -41.18
N GLU A 119 -0.97 -9.69 -41.80
CA GLU A 119 -2.18 -10.51 -41.57
C GLU A 119 -2.24 -11.16 -40.20
N GLN A 120 -1.09 -11.36 -39.54
CA GLN A 120 -1.01 -11.97 -38.20
C GLN A 120 -0.77 -10.94 -37.10
N THR A 121 -0.76 -9.65 -37.43
CA THR A 121 -0.53 -8.55 -36.45
C THR A 121 -1.45 -8.68 -35.24
N LEU A 122 -2.76 -8.86 -35.47
CA LEU A 122 -3.74 -8.92 -34.39
C LEU A 122 -3.56 -10.15 -33.48
N PRO A 123 -3.41 -11.39 -34.01
CA PRO A 123 -3.01 -12.55 -33.21
C PRO A 123 -1.71 -12.35 -32.41
N ILE A 124 -0.68 -11.74 -33.01
CA ILE A 124 0.60 -11.48 -32.34
C ILE A 124 0.42 -10.50 -31.17
N LEU A 125 -0.33 -9.42 -31.37
CA LEU A 125 -0.62 -8.45 -30.31
C LEU A 125 -1.43 -9.09 -29.17
N LEU A 126 -2.38 -9.96 -29.49
CA LEU A 126 -3.18 -10.69 -28.50
C LEU A 126 -2.29 -11.64 -27.68
N GLY A 127 -1.35 -12.35 -28.33
CA GLY A 127 -0.33 -13.15 -27.64
C GLY A 127 0.56 -12.31 -26.72
N MET A 128 0.91 -11.08 -27.12
CA MET A 128 1.68 -10.16 -26.28
C MET A 128 0.93 -9.75 -25.01
N ILE A 129 -0.39 -9.53 -25.08
CA ILE A 129 -1.20 -9.24 -23.89
C ILE A 129 -1.10 -10.38 -22.87
N VAL A 130 -1.22 -11.63 -23.32
CA VAL A 130 -1.08 -12.81 -22.46
C VAL A 130 0.30 -12.84 -21.80
N LEU A 131 1.36 -12.54 -22.55
CA LEU A 131 2.73 -12.46 -22.02
C LEU A 131 2.87 -11.38 -20.94
N VAL A 132 2.28 -10.19 -21.17
CA VAL A 132 2.29 -9.09 -20.20
C VAL A 132 1.58 -9.49 -18.91
N VAL A 133 0.44 -10.18 -18.99
CA VAL A 133 -0.28 -10.68 -17.81
C VAL A 133 0.60 -11.63 -17.00
N ILE A 134 1.25 -12.60 -17.66
CA ILE A 134 2.17 -13.54 -16.99
C ILE A 134 3.34 -12.79 -16.35
N SER A 135 3.93 -11.83 -17.06
CA SER A 135 5.03 -11.00 -16.55
C SER A 135 4.60 -10.22 -15.31
N ASN A 136 3.40 -9.63 -15.33
CA ASN A 136 2.85 -8.89 -14.20
C ASN A 136 2.65 -9.80 -12.96
N MET A 137 2.16 -11.04 -13.16
CA MET A 137 2.05 -12.02 -12.06
C MET A 137 3.41 -12.34 -11.43
N VAL A 138 4.46 -12.51 -12.24
CA VAL A 138 5.83 -12.78 -11.74
C VAL A 138 6.38 -11.56 -11.00
N GLN A 139 6.21 -10.36 -11.57
CA GLN A 139 6.59 -9.09 -10.95
C GLN A 139 5.92 -8.92 -9.59
N GLY A 140 4.60 -9.11 -9.50
CA GLY A 140 3.86 -9.01 -8.25
C GLY A 140 4.34 -10.00 -7.19
N ARG A 141 4.64 -11.24 -7.57
CA ARG A 141 5.25 -12.22 -6.65
C ARG A 141 6.62 -11.77 -6.14
N LEU A 142 7.45 -11.20 -7.01
CA LEU A 142 8.78 -10.72 -6.64
C LEU A 142 8.72 -9.53 -5.69
N VAL A 143 7.87 -8.54 -5.98
CA VAL A 143 7.63 -7.38 -5.11
C VAL A 143 7.14 -7.86 -3.74
N ASN A 144 6.06 -8.66 -3.72
CA ASN A 144 5.49 -9.18 -2.47
C ASN A 144 6.51 -9.96 -1.63
N LYS A 145 7.33 -10.81 -2.25
CA LYS A 145 8.39 -11.54 -1.55
C LYS A 145 9.36 -10.59 -0.87
N LYS A 146 9.81 -9.56 -1.58
CA LYS A 146 10.76 -8.60 -1.04
C LYS A 146 10.15 -7.70 0.04
N VAL A 147 8.89 -7.31 -0.11
CA VAL A 147 8.15 -6.59 0.95
C VAL A 147 8.09 -7.43 2.22
N ARG A 148 7.81 -8.74 2.12
CA ARG A 148 7.82 -9.65 3.27
C ARG A 148 9.20 -9.76 3.92
N GLU A 149 10.26 -9.84 3.13
CA GLU A 149 11.64 -9.85 3.64
C GLU A 149 11.96 -8.57 4.43
N GLU A 150 11.63 -7.40 3.88
CA GLU A 150 11.85 -6.11 4.56
C GLU A 150 10.96 -5.92 5.79
N ASN A 151 9.72 -6.42 5.74
CA ASN A 151 8.82 -6.38 6.90
C ASN A 151 9.36 -7.24 8.04
N LYS A 152 9.92 -8.42 7.73
CA LYS A 152 10.57 -9.26 8.73
C LYS A 152 11.76 -8.53 9.37
N VAL A 153 12.61 -7.89 8.56
CA VAL A 153 13.74 -7.10 9.07
C VAL A 153 13.26 -5.96 9.98
N ALA A 154 12.16 -5.28 9.63
CA ALA A 154 11.58 -4.25 10.49
C ALA A 154 11.08 -4.84 11.82
N GLN A 155 10.32 -5.94 11.77
CA GLN A 155 9.84 -6.62 12.97
C GLN A 155 10.97 -7.10 13.87
N ASP A 156 12.05 -7.64 13.30
CA ASP A 156 13.21 -8.10 14.07
C ASP A 156 13.90 -6.92 14.78
N LYS A 157 14.01 -5.75 14.13
CA LYS A 157 14.51 -4.52 14.78
C LYS A 157 13.60 -4.00 15.88
N ILE A 158 12.29 -4.05 15.67
CA ILE A 158 11.31 -3.64 16.69
C ILE A 158 11.38 -4.59 17.89
N ARG A 159 11.51 -5.89 17.66
CA ARG A 159 11.69 -6.90 18.70
C ARG A 159 13.00 -6.69 19.46
N GLU A 160 14.09 -6.36 18.78
CA GLU A 160 15.37 -6.02 19.40
C GLU A 160 15.25 -4.78 20.29
N PHE A 161 14.54 -3.75 19.83
CA PHE A 161 14.33 -2.51 20.58
C PHE A 161 13.42 -2.68 21.80
N LEU A 162 12.25 -3.32 21.64
CA LEU A 162 11.26 -3.48 22.71
C LEU A 162 11.58 -4.63 23.67
N GLY A 163 12.39 -5.60 23.22
CA GLY A 163 12.59 -6.88 23.89
C GLY A 163 11.52 -7.91 23.56
N ASN A 164 11.90 -9.19 23.59
CA ASN A 164 11.04 -10.31 23.16
C ASN A 164 9.71 -10.37 23.92
N GLU A 165 9.74 -10.27 25.24
CA GLU A 165 8.53 -10.40 26.07
C GLU A 165 7.52 -9.28 25.80
N ARG A 166 8.00 -8.03 25.67
CA ARG A 166 7.13 -6.89 25.38
C ARG A 166 6.57 -6.97 23.96
N PHE A 167 7.40 -7.34 23.00
CA PHE A 167 6.98 -7.55 21.61
C PHE A 167 5.89 -8.62 21.50
N ASP A 168 6.11 -9.79 22.11
CA ASP A 168 5.14 -10.89 22.08
C ASP A 168 3.84 -10.52 22.82
N GLY A 169 3.95 -9.77 23.91
CA GLY A 169 2.80 -9.19 24.60
C GLY A 169 1.97 -8.27 23.71
N LEU A 170 2.61 -7.39 22.94
CA LEU A 170 1.93 -6.49 22.00
C LEU A 170 1.30 -7.25 20.83
N VAL A 171 1.95 -8.29 20.30
CA VAL A 171 1.36 -9.16 19.27
C VAL A 171 0.09 -9.84 19.81
N LYS A 172 0.12 -10.29 21.06
CA LYS A 172 -1.07 -10.84 21.71
C LYS A 172 -2.17 -9.78 21.88
N SER A 173 -1.83 -8.57 22.34
CA SER A 173 -2.80 -7.47 22.46
C SER A 173 -3.43 -7.07 21.11
N GLN A 174 -2.66 -7.17 20.02
CA GLN A 174 -3.18 -6.97 18.67
C GLN A 174 -4.23 -8.03 18.29
N GLU A 175 -3.93 -9.32 18.57
CA GLU A 175 -4.86 -10.41 18.32
C GLU A 175 -6.11 -10.30 19.21
N ASP A 176 -5.95 -9.99 20.49
CA ASP A 176 -7.06 -9.83 21.43
C ASP A 176 -8.00 -8.70 20.97
N HIS A 177 -7.46 -7.58 20.50
CA HIS A 177 -8.26 -6.48 19.93
C HIS A 177 -9.00 -6.91 18.67
N TYR A 178 -8.34 -7.65 17.76
CA TYR A 178 -8.99 -8.16 16.55
C TYR A 178 -10.18 -9.05 16.93
N GLN A 179 -9.97 -10.00 17.84
CA GLN A 179 -11.03 -10.90 18.30
C GLN A 179 -12.16 -10.12 18.99
N GLU A 180 -11.86 -9.15 19.83
CA GLU A 180 -12.87 -8.30 20.49
C GLU A 180 -13.69 -7.50 19.47
N TYR A 181 -13.05 -6.91 18.47
CA TYR A 181 -13.73 -6.10 17.45
C TYR A 181 -14.70 -6.93 16.60
N PHE A 182 -14.33 -8.17 16.24
CA PHE A 182 -15.15 -9.02 15.36
C PHE A 182 -16.17 -9.91 16.10
N LYS A 183 -15.99 -10.19 17.39
CA LYS A 183 -16.97 -10.93 18.21
C LYS A 183 -18.39 -10.35 18.18
N PHE A 184 -18.53 -9.04 17.95
CA PHE A 184 -19.82 -8.36 17.92
C PHE A 184 -20.41 -8.19 16.51
N ASN A 185 -19.69 -8.60 15.46
CA ASN A 185 -20.10 -8.48 14.06
C ASN A 185 -20.56 -9.81 13.44
N GLU A 186 -20.84 -10.86 14.24
CA GLU A 186 -21.41 -12.14 13.79
C GLU A 186 -22.94 -12.05 13.50
N GLU A 187 -23.42 -10.98 12.87
CA GLU A 187 -24.61 -11.09 12.02
C GLU A 187 -24.15 -11.48 10.61
N PRO A 188 -24.78 -12.49 9.97
CA PRO A 188 -24.21 -13.12 8.78
C PRO A 188 -24.26 -12.15 7.60
N VAL A 189 -23.14 -11.51 7.32
CA VAL A 189 -22.93 -10.83 6.03
C VAL A 189 -22.60 -11.91 5.01
N THR A 190 -23.58 -12.21 4.17
CA THR A 190 -23.49 -13.09 3.01
C THR A 190 -22.21 -12.84 2.20
N GLU A 191 -21.48 -13.91 1.92
CA GLU A 191 -20.31 -13.96 1.04
C GLU A 191 -20.55 -13.18 -0.26
N GLN A 192 -19.80 -12.10 -0.51
CA GLN A 192 -19.49 -11.63 -1.86
C GLN A 192 -18.07 -11.02 -1.95
N GLU A 193 -17.28 -11.67 -2.81
CA GLU A 193 -16.10 -11.19 -3.54
C GLU A 193 -14.73 -11.13 -2.83
N GLU A 194 -13.87 -12.10 -3.21
CA GLU A 194 -12.42 -12.00 -3.17
C GLU A 194 -11.96 -10.69 -3.85
N VAL A 195 -11.69 -9.66 -3.04
CA VAL A 195 -11.06 -8.44 -3.53
C VAL A 195 -9.57 -8.69 -3.70
N THR A 196 -9.19 -8.95 -4.95
CA THR A 196 -7.84 -8.79 -5.49
C THR A 196 -7.18 -7.56 -4.87
N ILE A 197 -6.03 -7.73 -4.22
CA ILE A 197 -5.21 -6.64 -3.72
C ILE A 197 -4.76 -5.82 -4.94
N VAL A 198 -5.50 -4.77 -5.28
CA VAL A 198 -5.01 -3.73 -6.18
C VAL A 198 -4.00 -2.93 -5.38
N GLU A 199 -2.74 -3.35 -5.49
CA GLU A 199 -1.58 -2.51 -5.22
C GLU A 199 -1.70 -1.30 -6.15
N ASN A 200 -2.15 -0.19 -5.58
CA ASN A 200 -2.35 1.06 -6.30
C ASN A 200 -0.98 1.69 -6.58
N SER A 201 -0.31 1.19 -7.62
CA SER A 201 0.83 1.87 -8.24
C SER A 201 0.30 2.73 -9.38
N ASP A 202 0.27 4.04 -9.10
CA ASP A 202 0.14 5.18 -10.02
C ASP A 202 0.04 4.86 -11.52
N GLU A 203 -1.14 5.10 -12.11
CA GLU A 203 -1.26 5.68 -13.44
C GLU A 203 -1.96 7.03 -13.30
N ASN A 204 -1.18 8.10 -13.45
CA ASN A 204 -1.70 9.43 -13.70
C ASN A 204 -0.91 9.97 -14.89
N ASN A 205 -1.51 9.93 -16.08
CA ASN A 205 -1.14 10.81 -17.17
C ASN A 205 -2.33 11.03 -18.13
N SER A 206 -2.70 12.31 -18.30
CA SER A 206 -3.49 12.92 -19.39
C SER A 206 -4.94 12.38 -19.59
N GLU A 207 -6.00 13.19 -19.62
CA GLU A 207 -6.16 14.40 -20.42
C GLU A 207 -7.03 15.45 -19.73
N ASP A 208 -6.50 16.66 -19.64
CA ASP A 208 -7.28 17.89 -19.59
C ASP A 208 -7.38 18.38 -21.04
N LYS A 209 -8.58 18.28 -21.63
CA LYS A 209 -9.00 19.12 -22.75
C LYS A 209 -10.41 19.61 -22.49
N ASN A 210 -10.47 20.83 -21.98
CA ASN A 210 -11.56 21.79 -22.20
C ASN A 210 -12.17 21.62 -23.59
N GLY A 211 -13.50 21.43 -23.61
CA GLY A 211 -14.34 21.47 -24.79
C GLY A 211 -15.70 22.05 -24.41
N THR A 212 -15.71 23.34 -24.10
CA THR A 212 -16.90 24.17 -24.13
C THR A 212 -17.53 24.07 -25.52
N GLU A 213 -18.82 23.75 -25.61
CA GLU A 213 -19.66 24.38 -26.62
C GLU A 213 -21.13 24.36 -26.21
N SER A 214 -21.65 25.58 -26.05
CA SER A 214 -23.05 25.93 -26.05
C SER A 214 -23.57 25.99 -27.49
N ASN A 215 -24.88 25.75 -27.61
CA ASN A 215 -25.77 25.83 -28.78
C ASN A 215 -25.88 24.58 -29.66
#